data_AF-A0AAW6ZHQ6-F1
#
_entry.id   AF-A0AAW6ZHQ6-F1
#
_cell.length_a   1.000
_cell.length_b   1.000
_cell.length_c   1.000
_cell.angle_alpha   90.00
_cell.angle_beta   90.00
_cell.angle_gamma   90.00
#
_symmetry.space_group_name_H-M   'P 1'
#
loop_
_entity.id
_entity.type
_entity.pdbx_description
1 polymer ?
#
loop_
_entity_poly.entity_id
_entity_poly.type
_entity_poly.pdbx_seq_one_letter_code
_entity_poly.pdbx_strand_id
1 'polypeptide(L)'
;MSTPTSSRLNARDFINIGVFTALMFVIVFAFGMLGFIPAAMYAGFLLSILVNGIVFALFTARTPKMGALTIMLLIIEILFFVTGHWVGGVAVAAVFGLLADLVITKGPKNVKVRVPLAYALFILPIYVSPWMPLFMNQDAYMSQIAEQMGADYAAKMAQVVTIPILLGFFVVMLIVGWLAGLLGTRVARKHFERAGLV
;
A
#
# COMPACT_ATOMS: atom_id res chain seq x y z
N MET A 1 32.30 14.30 -13.45
CA MET A 1 31.06 14.55 -14.21
C MET A 1 30.10 13.40 -13.94
N SER A 2 29.03 13.62 -13.19
CA SER A 2 27.96 12.63 -13.04
C SER A 2 27.11 12.64 -14.31
N THR A 3 27.04 11.50 -15.00
CA THR A 3 26.17 11.29 -16.16
C THR A 3 24.73 11.70 -15.79
N PRO A 4 24.01 12.47 -16.62
CA PRO A 4 22.64 12.87 -16.31
C PRO A 4 21.78 11.62 -16.19
N THR A 5 21.25 11.36 -14.99
CA THR A 5 20.33 10.25 -14.76
C THR A 5 19.07 10.50 -15.59
N SER A 6 18.78 9.62 -16.54
CA SER A 6 17.56 9.66 -17.35
C SER A 6 16.33 9.81 -16.45
N SER A 7 15.52 10.86 -16.68
CA SER A 7 14.23 11.06 -16.03
C SER A 7 13.16 10.06 -16.49
N ARG A 8 13.40 9.36 -17.60
CA ARG A 8 12.54 8.30 -18.12
C ARG A 8 12.86 6.94 -17.49
N LEU A 9 11.82 6.13 -17.35
CA LEU A 9 11.92 4.73 -16.97
C LEU A 9 12.68 3.95 -18.05
N ASN A 10 13.55 3.05 -17.61
CA ASN A 10 14.31 2.12 -18.45
C ASN A 10 14.07 0.67 -17.99
N ALA A 11 14.64 -0.30 -18.70
CA ALA A 11 14.47 -1.72 -18.41
C ALA A 11 14.80 -2.11 -16.95
N ARG A 12 15.85 -1.51 -16.37
CA ARG A 12 16.21 -1.77 -14.96
C ARG A 12 15.15 -1.26 -14.00
N ASP A 13 14.56 -0.10 -14.29
CA ASP A 13 13.49 0.46 -13.47
C ASP A 13 12.25 -0.44 -13.51
N PHE A 14 11.88 -0.99 -14.67
CA PHE A 14 10.78 -1.95 -14.78
C PHE A 14 11.04 -3.25 -14.01
N ILE A 15 12.28 -3.75 -14.02
CA ILE A 15 12.68 -4.91 -13.19
C ILE A 15 12.50 -4.59 -11.70
N ASN A 16 12.97 -3.42 -11.25
CA ASN A 16 12.77 -2.97 -9.87
C ASN A 16 11.28 -2.87 -9.52
N ILE A 17 10.48 -2.23 -10.37
CA ILE A 17 9.02 -2.12 -10.20
C ILE A 17 8.41 -3.50 -9.99
N GLY A 18 8.74 -4.47 -10.85
CA GLY A 18 8.21 -5.83 -10.73
C GLY A 18 8.61 -6.53 -9.42
N VAL A 19 9.90 -6.53 -9.08
CA VAL A 19 10.42 -7.20 -7.87
C VAL A 19 9.85 -6.59 -6.59
N PHE A 20 9.86 -5.26 -6.49
CA PHE A 20 9.34 -4.57 -5.30
C PHE A 20 7.83 -4.68 -5.21
N THR A 21 7.10 -4.68 -6.33
CA THR A 21 5.66 -4.94 -6.34
C THR A 21 5.36 -6.35 -5.81
N ALA A 22 6.04 -7.37 -6.31
CA ALA A 22 5.85 -8.74 -5.85
C ALA A 22 6.13 -8.86 -4.34
N LEU A 23 7.22 -8.25 -3.87
CA LEU A 23 7.57 -8.24 -2.45
C LEU A 23 6.50 -7.55 -1.60
N MET A 24 6.07 -6.35 -2.01
CA MET A 24 5.04 -5.61 -1.27
C MET A 24 3.72 -6.36 -1.25
N PHE A 25 3.29 -6.90 -2.39
CA PHE A 25 2.05 -7.66 -2.51
C PHE A 25 2.07 -8.91 -1.62
N VAL A 26 3.17 -9.68 -1.62
CA VAL A 26 3.31 -10.86 -0.75
C VAL A 26 3.21 -10.46 0.73
N ILE A 27 3.82 -9.34 1.14
CA ILE A 27 3.71 -8.84 2.52
C ILE A 27 2.26 -8.49 2.85
N VAL A 28 1.58 -7.73 1.98
CA VAL A 28 0.18 -7.36 2.20
C VAL A 28 -0.71 -8.58 2.27
N PHE A 29 -0.54 -9.52 1.33
CA PHE A 29 -1.33 -10.73 1.27
C PHE A 29 -1.11 -11.61 2.50
N ALA A 30 0.15 -11.85 2.89
CA ALA A 30 0.49 -12.71 4.04
C ALA A 30 -0.09 -12.17 5.36
N PHE A 31 0.04 -10.86 5.62
CA PHE A 31 -0.57 -10.26 6.80
C PHE A 31 -2.10 -10.13 6.68
N GLY A 32 -2.62 -9.97 5.46
CA GLY A 32 -4.06 -9.97 5.17
C GLY A 32 -4.73 -11.29 5.53
N MET A 33 -4.01 -12.42 5.54
CA MET A 33 -4.51 -13.70 6.03
C MET A 33 -4.93 -13.66 7.50
N LEU A 34 -4.50 -12.69 8.30
CA LEU A 34 -5.05 -12.50 9.65
C LEU A 34 -6.54 -12.14 9.63
N GLY A 35 -7.09 -11.74 8.48
CA GLY A 35 -8.52 -11.54 8.24
C GLY A 35 -9.39 -12.79 8.44
N PHE A 36 -8.82 -14.00 8.43
CA PHE A 36 -9.55 -15.20 8.86
C PHE A 36 -10.02 -15.12 10.33
N ILE A 37 -9.40 -14.24 11.11
CA ILE A 37 -9.86 -13.85 12.45
C ILE A 37 -10.25 -12.36 12.37
N PRO A 38 -11.56 -12.02 12.28
CA PRO A 38 -12.01 -10.65 12.02
C PRO A 38 -11.37 -9.56 12.89
N ALA A 39 -11.19 -9.82 14.19
CA ALA A 39 -10.54 -8.87 15.09
C ALA A 39 -9.02 -8.71 14.85
N ALA A 40 -8.33 -9.77 14.41
CA ALA A 40 -6.88 -9.73 14.15
C ALA A 40 -6.52 -9.06 12.81
N MET A 41 -7.50 -8.91 11.92
CA MET A 41 -7.37 -8.27 10.61
C MET A 41 -6.68 -6.90 10.68
N TYR A 42 -7.14 -6.04 11.60
CA TYR A 42 -6.60 -4.70 11.77
C TYR A 42 -5.13 -4.71 12.20
N ALA A 43 -4.75 -5.64 13.08
CA ALA A 43 -3.35 -5.82 13.46
C ALA A 43 -2.50 -6.25 12.25
N GLY A 44 -3.02 -7.17 11.43
CA GLY A 44 -2.38 -7.57 10.18
C GLY A 44 -2.14 -6.40 9.23
N PHE A 45 -3.15 -5.57 9.00
CA PHE A 45 -3.00 -4.37 8.17
C PHE A 45 -1.93 -3.42 8.71
N LEU A 46 -1.93 -3.14 10.01
CA LEU A 46 -0.91 -2.27 10.61
C LEU A 46 0.50 -2.85 10.50
N LEU A 47 0.67 -4.15 10.75
CA LEU A 47 1.97 -4.83 10.61
C LEU A 47 2.47 -4.79 9.16
N SER A 48 1.58 -5.07 8.21
CA SER A 48 1.91 -4.97 6.79
C SER A 48 2.35 -3.55 6.40
N ILE A 49 1.62 -2.52 6.83
CA ILE A 49 1.97 -1.11 6.57
C ILE A 49 3.36 -0.80 7.13
N LEU A 50 3.68 -1.27 8.34
CA LEU A 50 4.99 -1.04 8.97
C LEU A 50 6.13 -1.70 8.19
N VAL A 51 5.98 -2.96 7.80
CA VAL A 51 7.00 -3.71 7.04
C VAL A 51 7.18 -3.11 5.64
N ASN A 52 6.07 -2.83 4.95
CA ASN A 52 6.10 -2.26 3.61
C ASN A 52 6.67 -0.83 3.58
N GLY A 53 6.65 -0.08 4.69
CA GLY A 53 7.31 1.21 4.76
C GLY A 53 8.82 1.14 4.51
N ILE A 54 9.46 0.03 4.91
CA ILE A 54 10.88 -0.22 4.66
C ILE A 54 11.11 -0.55 3.18
N VAL A 55 10.29 -1.45 2.63
CA VAL A 55 10.35 -1.86 1.22
C VAL A 55 10.14 -0.67 0.30
N PHE A 56 9.15 0.16 0.59
CA PHE A 56 8.84 1.38 -0.15
C PHE A 56 9.97 2.41 -0.09
N ALA A 57 10.55 2.64 1.09
CA ALA A 57 11.69 3.55 1.24
C ALA A 57 12.90 3.08 0.41
N LEU A 58 13.19 1.78 0.39
CA LEU A 58 14.23 1.20 -0.44
C LEU A 58 13.91 1.34 -1.94
N PHE A 59 12.67 1.07 -2.34
CA PHE A 59 12.24 1.22 -3.73
C PHE A 59 12.42 2.65 -4.24
N THR A 60 11.89 3.62 -3.49
CA THR A 60 11.92 5.04 -3.89
C THR A 60 13.33 5.61 -3.92
N ALA A 61 14.27 5.02 -3.20
CA ALA A 61 15.68 5.39 -3.30
C ALA A 61 16.36 4.80 -4.55
N ARG A 62 15.93 3.61 -5.00
CA ARG A 62 16.44 2.96 -6.22
C ARG A 62 15.81 3.48 -7.51
N THR A 63 14.52 3.80 -7.46
CA THR A 63 13.73 4.19 -8.64
C THR A 63 12.98 5.51 -8.37
N PRO A 64 13.67 6.64 -8.11
CA PRO A 64 13.04 7.94 -7.84
C PRO A 64 12.55 8.61 -9.14
N LYS A 65 11.69 7.93 -9.91
CA LYS A 65 11.27 8.35 -11.26
C LYS A 65 9.75 8.40 -11.39
N MET A 66 9.27 9.31 -12.23
CA MET A 66 7.84 9.49 -12.49
C MET A 66 7.28 8.24 -13.17
N GLY A 67 6.09 7.83 -12.77
CA GLY A 67 5.39 6.66 -13.28
C GLY A 67 5.76 5.36 -12.55
N ALA A 68 6.82 5.35 -11.74
CA ALA A 68 7.30 4.14 -11.09
C ALA A 68 6.30 3.65 -10.03
N LEU A 69 5.84 4.55 -9.15
CA LEU A 69 4.84 4.22 -8.14
C LEU A 69 3.45 4.03 -8.74
N THR A 70 3.11 4.76 -9.80
CA THR A 70 1.86 4.56 -10.53
C THR A 70 1.76 3.13 -11.07
N ILE A 71 2.80 2.64 -11.76
CA ILE A 71 2.80 1.28 -12.29
C ILE A 71 2.76 0.24 -11.17
N MET A 72 3.54 0.43 -10.09
CA MET A 72 3.49 -0.47 -8.94
C MET A 72 2.08 -0.58 -8.37
N LEU A 73 1.44 0.56 -8.10
CA LEU A 73 0.13 0.59 -7.46
C LEU A 73 -0.95 0.01 -8.37
N LEU A 74 -0.87 0.25 -9.69
CA LEU A 74 -1.75 -0.38 -10.68
C LEU A 74 -1.62 -1.90 -10.66
N ILE A 75 -0.38 -2.43 -10.66
CA ILE A 75 -0.17 -3.89 -10.62
C ILE A 75 -0.74 -4.46 -9.31
N ILE A 76 -0.52 -3.80 -8.16
CA ILE A 76 -1.06 -4.24 -6.87
C ILE A 76 -2.60 -4.29 -6.90
N GLU A 77 -3.28 -3.24 -7.35
CA GLU A 77 -4.74 -3.23 -7.41
C GLU A 77 -5.31 -4.22 -8.44
N ILE A 78 -4.60 -4.47 -9.55
CA ILE A 78 -4.97 -5.54 -10.49
C ILE A 78 -4.89 -6.91 -9.81
N LEU A 79 -3.83 -7.16 -9.02
CA LEU A 79 -3.71 -8.40 -8.24
C LEU A 79 -4.82 -8.52 -7.19
N PHE A 80 -5.21 -7.44 -6.53
CA PHE A 80 -6.35 -7.42 -5.61
C PHE A 80 -7.68 -7.72 -6.33
N PHE A 81 -7.90 -7.11 -7.49
CA PHE A 81 -9.09 -7.41 -8.30
C PHE A 81 -9.14 -8.90 -8.68
N VAL A 82 -8.01 -9.48 -9.11
CA VAL A 82 -7.92 -10.92 -9.44
C VAL A 82 -8.20 -11.81 -8.21
N THR A 83 -7.93 -11.34 -6.99
CA THR A 83 -8.26 -12.06 -5.75
C THR A 83 -9.68 -11.76 -5.21
N GLY A 84 -10.53 -11.10 -6.00
CA GLY A 84 -11.95 -10.90 -5.68
C GLY A 84 -12.31 -9.54 -5.10
N HIS A 85 -11.39 -8.57 -5.11
CA HIS A 85 -11.65 -7.21 -4.63
C HIS A 85 -12.29 -6.32 -5.70
N TRP A 86 -12.73 -5.13 -5.30
CA TRP A 86 -13.42 -4.20 -6.18
C TRP A 86 -12.54 -3.63 -7.29
N VAL A 87 -12.94 -3.83 -8.55
CA VAL A 87 -12.18 -3.40 -9.75
C VAL A 87 -11.90 -1.90 -9.82
N GLY A 88 -12.76 -1.08 -9.21
CA GLY A 88 -12.56 0.38 -9.17
C GLY A 88 -11.30 0.80 -8.41
N GLY A 89 -10.72 -0.09 -7.59
CA GLY A 89 -9.40 0.11 -6.99
C GLY A 89 -8.32 0.45 -8.02
N VAL A 90 -8.37 -0.10 -9.23
CA VAL A 90 -7.40 0.21 -10.31
C VAL A 90 -7.45 1.68 -10.73
N ALA A 91 -8.64 2.28 -10.80
CA ALA A 91 -8.79 3.69 -11.11
C ALA A 91 -8.27 4.57 -9.96
N VAL A 92 -8.53 4.18 -8.72
CA VAL A 92 -8.00 4.86 -7.52
C VAL A 92 -6.47 4.77 -7.48
N ALA A 93 -5.89 3.61 -7.83
CA ALA A 93 -4.44 3.42 -7.97
C ALA A 93 -3.80 4.38 -8.96
N ALA A 94 -4.43 4.62 -10.12
CA ALA A 94 -3.89 5.55 -11.10
C ALA A 94 -3.74 6.96 -10.51
N VAL A 95 -4.73 7.42 -9.75
CA VAL A 95 -4.73 8.75 -9.11
C VAL A 95 -3.68 8.81 -8.00
N PHE A 96 -3.75 7.92 -7.02
CA PHE A 96 -2.87 7.96 -5.86
C PHE A 96 -1.42 7.60 -6.18
N GLY A 97 -1.21 6.71 -7.16
CA GLY A 97 0.11 6.38 -7.69
C GLY A 97 0.77 7.60 -8.33
N LEU A 98 0.01 8.36 -9.11
CA LEU A 98 0.49 9.62 -9.70
C LEU A 98 0.80 10.67 -8.62
N LEU A 99 -0.05 10.79 -7.61
CA LEU A 99 0.22 11.68 -6.47
C LEU A 99 1.51 11.29 -5.74
N ALA A 100 1.72 10.00 -5.48
CA ALA A 100 2.93 9.51 -4.84
C ALA A 100 4.17 9.75 -5.71
N ASP A 101 4.09 9.52 -7.03
CA ASP A 101 5.16 9.84 -7.98
C ASP A 101 5.49 11.34 -7.98
N LEU A 102 4.48 12.22 -7.97
CA LEU A 102 4.66 13.67 -7.89
C LEU A 102 5.36 14.06 -6.59
N VAL A 103 5.00 13.46 -5.45
CA VAL A 103 5.69 13.71 -4.19
C VAL A 103 7.15 13.28 -4.26
N ILE A 104 7.45 12.08 -4.79
CA ILE A 104 8.83 11.58 -4.89
C ILE A 104 9.69 12.41 -5.85
N THR A 105 9.13 12.83 -6.98
CA THR A 105 9.92 13.46 -8.05
C THR A 105 9.94 14.99 -8.01
N LYS A 106 8.86 15.61 -7.52
CA LYS A 106 8.67 17.06 -7.54
C LYS A 106 8.29 17.65 -6.18
N GLY A 107 8.08 16.81 -5.17
CA GLY A 107 7.66 17.22 -3.84
C GLY A 107 8.79 17.73 -2.94
N PRO A 108 8.62 17.66 -1.60
CA PRO A 108 9.56 18.22 -0.63
C PRO A 108 11.00 17.73 -0.81
N LYS A 109 11.99 18.60 -0.60
CA LYS A 109 13.42 18.21 -0.69
C LYS A 109 13.85 17.30 0.46
N ASN A 110 13.26 17.47 1.64
CA ASN A 110 13.60 16.69 2.82
C ASN A 110 13.06 15.25 2.71
N VAL A 111 13.94 14.26 2.61
CA VAL A 111 13.59 12.83 2.50
C VAL A 111 12.74 12.33 3.68
N LYS A 112 12.93 12.89 4.89
CA LYS A 112 12.15 12.57 6.10
C LYS A 112 10.71 13.10 6.05
N VAL A 113 10.35 13.86 5.02
CA VAL A 113 8.99 14.35 4.76
C VAL A 113 8.48 13.73 3.46
N ARG A 114 9.31 13.76 2.41
CA ARG A 114 8.97 13.28 1.07
C ARG A 114 8.57 11.81 1.03
N VAL A 115 9.41 10.91 1.58
CA VAL A 115 9.15 9.47 1.54
C VAL A 115 7.94 9.08 2.41
N PRO A 116 7.83 9.54 3.67
CA PRO A 116 6.63 9.32 4.48
C PRO A 116 5.33 9.79 3.84
N LEU A 117 5.33 10.99 3.24
CA LEU A 117 4.16 11.52 2.56
C LEU A 117 3.76 10.66 1.36
N ALA A 118 4.73 10.32 0.50
CA ALA A 118 4.48 9.47 -0.66
C ALA A 118 3.96 8.09 -0.24
N TYR A 119 4.51 7.52 0.83
CA TYR A 119 4.09 6.21 1.31
C TYR A 119 2.67 6.24 1.90
N ALA A 120 2.32 7.27 2.68
CA ALA A 120 0.98 7.44 3.21
C ALA A 120 -0.08 7.58 2.11
N LEU A 121 0.25 8.26 1.00
CA LEU A 121 -0.62 8.31 -0.18
C LEU A 121 -0.69 6.98 -0.91
N PHE A 122 0.46 6.33 -1.10
CA PHE A 122 0.57 5.06 -1.84
C PHE A 122 -0.18 3.91 -1.18
N ILE A 123 -0.17 3.86 0.15
CA ILE A 123 -0.74 2.75 0.92
C ILE A 123 -2.26 2.87 1.07
N LEU A 124 -2.84 4.06 0.86
CA LEU A 124 -4.26 4.31 1.11
C LEU A 124 -5.17 3.48 0.18
N PRO A 125 -4.99 3.44 -1.15
CA PRO A 125 -5.84 2.63 -2.02
C PRO A 125 -5.81 1.15 -1.67
N ILE A 126 -4.63 0.62 -1.33
CA ILE A 126 -4.42 -0.79 -1.00
C ILE A 126 -5.34 -1.27 0.15
N TYR A 127 -5.62 -0.40 1.12
CA TYR A 127 -6.44 -0.75 2.28
C TYR A 127 -7.83 -0.14 2.28
N VAL A 128 -8.11 0.86 1.42
CA VAL A 128 -9.44 1.49 1.34
C VAL A 128 -10.27 0.87 0.20
N SER A 129 -9.66 0.59 -0.96
CA SER A 129 -10.37 0.05 -2.13
C SER A 129 -11.10 -1.27 -1.84
N PRO A 130 -10.54 -2.21 -1.02
CA PRO A 130 -11.24 -3.45 -0.64
C PRO A 130 -12.60 -3.25 0.03
N TRP A 131 -12.79 -2.14 0.74
CA TRP A 131 -14.00 -1.86 1.50
C TRP A 131 -15.04 -1.08 0.72
N MET A 132 -14.74 -0.61 -0.49
CA MET A 132 -15.68 0.18 -1.28
C MET A 132 -17.03 -0.52 -1.53
N PRO A 133 -17.11 -1.83 -1.79
CA PRO A 133 -18.39 -2.53 -1.91
C PRO A 133 -19.28 -2.42 -0.66
N LEU A 134 -18.69 -2.41 0.54
CA LEU A 134 -19.43 -2.21 1.79
C LEU A 134 -20.10 -0.83 1.82
N PHE A 135 -19.39 0.22 1.38
CA PHE A 135 -19.94 1.59 1.32
C PHE A 135 -21.00 1.75 0.23
N MET A 136 -20.94 0.93 -0.82
CA MET A 136 -21.93 0.95 -1.92
C MET A 136 -23.21 0.20 -1.55
N ASN A 137 -23.07 -0.98 -0.95
CA ASN A 137 -24.20 -1.80 -0.52
C ASN A 137 -23.77 -2.74 0.62
N GLN A 138 -24.01 -2.28 1.85
CA GLN A 138 -23.61 -3.00 3.05
C GLN A 138 -24.34 -4.35 3.19
N ASP A 139 -25.63 -4.42 2.88
CA ASP A 139 -26.42 -5.64 3.03
C ASP A 139 -25.96 -6.73 2.04
N ALA A 140 -25.73 -6.35 0.78
CA ALA A 140 -25.21 -7.27 -0.22
C ALA A 140 -23.80 -7.76 0.14
N TYR A 141 -22.94 -6.87 0.63
CA TYR A 141 -21.59 -7.23 1.04
C TYR A 141 -21.57 -8.21 2.22
N MET A 142 -22.38 -7.94 3.26
CA MET A 142 -22.47 -8.83 4.42
C MET A 142 -23.12 -10.17 4.08
N SER A 143 -24.11 -10.17 3.17
CA SER A 143 -24.72 -11.41 2.65
C SER A 143 -23.68 -12.25 1.89
N GLN A 144 -22.86 -11.63 1.05
CA GLN A 144 -21.77 -12.31 0.33
C GLN A 144 -20.74 -12.90 1.30
N ILE A 145 -20.38 -12.20 2.37
CA ILE A 145 -19.49 -12.74 3.41
C ILE A 145 -20.12 -13.98 4.07
N ALA A 146 -21.41 -13.93 4.42
CA ALA A 146 -22.11 -15.06 5.02
C ALA A 146 -22.16 -16.28 4.08
N GLU A 147 -22.35 -16.06 2.78
CA GLU A 147 -22.35 -17.12 1.77
C GLU A 147 -20.97 -17.76 1.61
N GLN A 148 -19.90 -16.96 1.61
CA GLN A 148 -18.53 -17.45 1.37
C GLN A 148 -17.86 -18.06 2.60
N MET A 149 -18.06 -17.46 3.79
CA MET A 149 -17.32 -17.77 5.02
C MET A 149 -18.22 -18.30 6.15
N GLY A 150 -19.54 -18.32 5.95
CA GLY A 150 -20.51 -18.79 6.93
C GLY A 150 -21.07 -17.70 7.86
N ALA A 151 -22.22 -17.99 8.46
CA ALA A 151 -22.97 -17.06 9.30
C ALA A 151 -22.19 -16.60 10.54
N ASP A 152 -21.46 -17.51 11.20
CA ASP A 152 -20.68 -17.19 12.40
C ASP A 152 -19.54 -16.20 12.11
N TYR A 153 -18.87 -16.36 10.97
CA TYR A 153 -17.81 -15.44 10.53
C TYR A 153 -18.40 -14.08 10.16
N ALA A 154 -19.50 -14.06 9.40
CA ALA A 154 -20.20 -12.82 9.05
C ALA A 154 -20.68 -12.04 10.28
N ALA A 155 -21.22 -12.72 11.29
CA ALA A 155 -21.63 -12.11 12.55
C ALA A 155 -20.45 -11.45 13.28
N LYS A 156 -19.29 -12.11 13.34
CA LYS A 156 -18.06 -11.53 13.91
C LYS A 156 -17.54 -10.36 13.08
N MET A 157 -17.59 -10.46 11.75
CA MET A 157 -17.22 -9.38 10.85
C MET A 157 -18.08 -8.14 11.06
N ALA A 158 -19.40 -8.28 11.17
CA ALA A 158 -20.32 -7.16 11.38
C ALA A 158 -20.05 -6.39 12.69
N GLN A 159 -19.47 -7.03 13.71
CA GLN A 159 -19.09 -6.37 14.96
C GLN A 159 -17.85 -5.47 14.82
N VAL A 160 -16.91 -5.86 13.95
CA VAL A 160 -15.61 -5.18 13.82
C VAL A 160 -15.49 -4.37 12.54
N VAL A 161 -16.33 -4.59 11.53
CA VAL A 161 -16.39 -3.88 10.26
C VAL A 161 -17.68 -3.06 10.20
N THR A 162 -17.66 -1.94 10.90
CA THR A 162 -18.69 -0.90 10.79
C THR A 162 -18.11 0.33 10.11
N ILE A 163 -18.95 1.12 9.44
CA ILE A 163 -18.52 2.35 8.78
C ILE A 163 -17.72 3.27 9.73
N PRO A 164 -18.15 3.55 10.96
CA PRO A 164 -17.37 4.37 11.89
C PRO A 164 -15.99 3.78 12.24
N ILE A 165 -15.91 2.46 12.47
CA ILE A 165 -14.64 1.80 12.77
C ILE A 165 -13.70 1.88 11.57
N LEU A 166 -14.20 1.60 10.36
CA LEU A 166 -13.40 1.69 9.15
C LEU A 166 -12.89 3.12 8.89
N LEU A 167 -13.75 4.13 9.01
CA LEU A 167 -13.33 5.52 8.84
C LEU A 167 -12.28 5.92 9.87
N GLY A 168 -12.44 5.53 11.14
CA GLY A 168 -11.43 5.72 12.16
C GLY A 168 -10.12 5.00 11.83
N PHE A 169 -10.21 3.77 11.35
CA PHE A 169 -9.05 2.98 10.94
C PHE A 169 -8.33 3.59 9.73
N PHE A 170 -9.05 4.23 8.80
CA PHE A 170 -8.48 4.95 7.66
C PHE A 170 -7.63 6.15 8.10
N VAL A 171 -8.00 6.81 9.18
CA VAL A 171 -7.16 7.85 9.80
C VAL A 171 -5.92 7.24 10.45
N VAL A 172 -6.09 6.13 11.19
CA VAL A 172 -4.97 5.43 11.84
C VAL A 172 -3.93 4.94 10.82
N MET A 173 -4.36 4.36 9.69
CA MET A 173 -3.44 3.90 8.65
C MET A 173 -2.64 5.03 8.00
N LEU A 174 -3.19 6.24 7.88
CA LEU A 174 -2.44 7.39 7.36
C LEU A 174 -1.32 7.78 8.32
N ILE A 175 -1.61 7.79 9.62
CA ILE A 175 -0.61 8.07 10.67
C ILE A 175 0.45 6.97 10.69
N VAL A 176 0.04 5.70 10.69
CA VAL A 176 0.95 4.56 10.71
C VAL A 176 1.75 4.48 9.42
N GLY A 177 1.15 4.77 8.27
CA GLY A 177 1.83 4.89 6.99
C GLY A 177 2.92 5.95 7.02
N TRP A 178 2.62 7.14 7.54
CA TRP A 178 3.63 8.17 7.73
C TRP A 178 4.79 7.70 8.63
N LEU A 179 4.47 7.11 9.79
CA LEU A 179 5.47 6.60 10.74
C LEU A 179 6.31 5.47 10.14
N ALA A 180 5.69 4.58 9.36
CA ALA A 180 6.33 3.49 8.65
C ALA A 180 7.28 4.00 7.57
N GLY A 181 6.89 5.04 6.82
CA GLY A 181 7.79 5.68 5.86
C GLY A 181 8.99 6.37 6.54
N LEU A 182 8.79 6.94 7.74
CA LEU A 182 9.88 7.49 8.56
C LEU A 182 10.83 6.37 9.03
N LEU A 183 10.27 5.26 9.51
CA LEU A 183 11.03 4.07 9.88
C LEU A 183 11.85 3.55 8.70
N GLY A 184 11.21 3.35 7.55
CA GLY A 184 11.86 2.90 6.32
C GLY A 184 13.00 3.80 5.89
N THR A 185 12.79 5.11 5.92
CA THR A 185 13.84 6.10 5.62
C THR A 185 15.04 5.99 6.58
N ARG A 186 14.79 5.76 7.88
CA ARG A 186 15.88 5.58 8.87
C ARG A 186 16.63 4.26 8.66
N VAL A 187 15.92 3.16 8.42
CA VAL A 187 16.50 1.84 8.19
C VAL A 187 17.34 1.85 6.92
N ALA A 188 16.81 2.44 5.84
CA ALA A 188 17.51 2.52 4.56
C ALA A 188 18.85 3.26 4.67
N ARG A 189 18.85 4.41 5.35
CA ARG A 189 20.08 5.16 5.63
C ARG A 189 21.08 4.37 6.49
N LYS A 190 20.60 3.64 7.50
CA LYS A 190 21.48 2.95 8.45
C LYS A 190 22.11 1.68 7.84
N HIS A 191 21.37 0.95 7.02
CA HIS A 191 21.76 -0.40 6.59
C HIS A 191 21.99 -0.52 5.09
N PHE A 192 21.20 0.15 4.24
CA PHE A 192 21.29 -0.02 2.78
C PHE A 192 22.34 0.90 2.15
N GLU A 193 22.46 2.16 2.61
CA GLU A 193 23.56 3.03 2.17
C GLU A 193 24.93 2.43 2.55
N ARG A 194 25.03 1.84 3.75
CA ARG A 194 26.28 1.18 4.19
C ARG A 194 26.61 -0.08 3.40
N ALA A 195 25.62 -0.72 2.79
CA ALA A 195 25.78 -1.92 1.97
C ALA A 195 25.94 -1.60 0.47
N GLY A 196 25.98 -0.32 0.08
CA GLY A 196 26.04 0.10 -1.33
C GLY A 196 24.78 -0.25 -2.13
N LEU A 197 23.66 -0.51 -1.45
CA LEU A 197 22.40 -0.91 -2.08
C LEU A 197 21.53 0.29 -2.47
N VAL A 198 21.89 1.49 -1.99
CA VAL A 198 21.30 2.81 -2.23
C VAL A 198 22.41 3.85 -2.18
#